data_AF-A0A2N8KPQ7-F1
#
_entry.id   AF-A0A2N8KPQ7-F1
#
_cell.length_a   1.000
_cell.length_b   1.000
_cell.length_c   1.000
_cell.angle_alpha   90.00
_cell.angle_beta   90.00
_cell.angle_gamma   90.00
#
_symmetry.space_group_name_H-M   'P 1'
#
loop_
_entity.id
_entity.type
_entity.pdbx_description
1 polymer ?
#
loop_
_entity_poly.entity_id
_entity_poly.type
_entity_poly.pdbx_seq_one_letter_code
_entity_poly.pdbx_strand_id
1 'polypeptide(L)'
;MSQLSFSEAEYVGKRKKTRREKFLAKMERAVPWKLFADLVDPHYPKPGIGRPPYPLETMLRIYFMQLWFSLSDPAMEETLYDSFSMRQFAKLPGGRVPDETTILNFRHLLEQHNIADQALEAV
;
A
#
# COMPACT_ATOMS: atom_id res chain seq x y z
N MET A 1 -17.15 11.12 -14.29
CA MET A 1 -16.33 12.07 -13.51
C MET A 1 -16.52 11.75 -12.04
N SER A 2 -15.47 11.31 -11.33
CA SER A 2 -15.55 11.10 -9.88
C SER A 2 -15.50 12.44 -9.17
N GLN A 3 -16.48 12.72 -8.31
CA GLN A 3 -16.50 13.89 -7.45
C GLN A 3 -15.32 13.80 -6.47
N LEU A 4 -14.41 14.77 -6.52
CA LEU A 4 -13.30 14.87 -5.58
C LEU A 4 -13.84 15.31 -4.22
N SER A 5 -13.36 14.67 -3.16
CA SER A 5 -13.62 15.14 -1.80
C SER A 5 -12.88 16.47 -1.54
N PHE A 6 -13.37 17.23 -0.57
CA PHE A 6 -12.77 18.53 -0.21
C PHE A 6 -11.27 18.42 0.13
N SER A 7 -10.88 17.34 0.82
CA SER A 7 -9.49 17.04 1.16
C SER A 7 -8.64 16.72 -0.07
N GLU A 8 -9.18 16.02 -1.06
CA GLU A 8 -8.49 15.77 -2.33
C GLU A 8 -8.31 17.06 -3.14
N ALA A 9 -9.35 17.91 -3.21
CA ALA A 9 -9.29 19.17 -3.94
C ALA A 9 -8.24 20.13 -3.33
N GLU A 10 -8.20 20.25 -2.00
CA GLU A 10 -7.20 21.06 -1.31
C GLU A 10 -5.78 20.51 -1.54
N TYR A 11 -5.62 19.19 -1.53
CA TYR A 11 -4.33 18.56 -1.76
C TYR A 11 -3.83 18.76 -3.20
N VAL A 12 -4.70 18.65 -4.20
CA VAL A 12 -4.37 18.92 -5.61
C VAL A 12 -3.99 20.39 -5.83
N GLY A 13 -4.59 21.31 -5.07
CA GLY A 13 -4.28 22.75 -5.12
C GLY A 13 -2.90 23.14 -4.58
N LYS A 14 -2.12 22.20 -4.01
CA LYS A 14 -0.80 22.49 -3.43
C LYS A 14 0.23 22.83 -4.51
N ARG A 15 0.89 23.99 -4.35
CA ARG A 15 1.93 24.47 -5.29
C ARG A 15 3.24 23.68 -5.25
N LYS A 16 3.57 23.06 -4.10
CA LYS A 16 4.84 22.35 -3.90
C LYS A 16 4.59 20.85 -3.78
N LYS A 17 5.20 20.06 -4.68
CA LYS A 17 5.34 18.61 -4.51
C LYS A 17 6.47 18.28 -3.55
N THR A 18 6.18 17.52 -2.49
CA THR A 18 7.16 17.12 -1.49
C THR A 18 8.17 16.12 -2.06
N ARG A 19 9.33 15.95 -1.39
CA ARG A 19 10.33 14.95 -1.81
C ARG A 19 9.73 13.53 -1.77
N ARG A 20 8.93 13.25 -0.74
CA ARG A 20 8.20 11.99 -0.56
C ARG A 20 7.22 11.74 -1.71
N GLU A 21 6.40 12.72 -2.09
CA GLU A 21 5.47 12.57 -3.23
C GLU A 21 6.19 12.29 -4.54
N LYS A 22 7.30 12.99 -4.80
CA LYS A 22 8.13 12.73 -5.98
C LYS A 22 8.71 11.32 -5.97
N PHE A 23 9.17 10.86 -4.81
CA PHE A 23 9.69 9.50 -4.63
C PHE A 23 8.60 8.44 -4.86
N LEU A 24 7.43 8.57 -4.22
CA LEU A 24 6.30 7.67 -4.40
C LEU A 24 5.83 7.62 -5.86
N ALA A 25 5.75 8.77 -6.53
CA ALA A 25 5.41 8.81 -7.96
C ALA A 25 6.45 8.13 -8.87
N LYS A 26 7.74 8.16 -8.48
CA LYS A 26 8.79 7.41 -9.17
C LYS A 26 8.61 5.91 -8.92
N MET A 27 8.38 5.51 -7.68
CA MET A 27 8.21 4.10 -7.31
C MET A 27 6.95 3.48 -7.94
N GLU A 28 5.85 4.23 -8.03
CA GLU A 28 4.62 3.77 -8.70
C GLU A 28 4.90 3.29 -10.13
N ARG A 29 5.87 3.90 -10.83
CA ARG A 29 6.26 3.54 -12.19
C ARG A 29 7.37 2.48 -12.24
N ALA A 30 8.21 2.42 -11.22
CA ALA A 30 9.40 1.56 -11.21
C ALA A 30 9.08 0.14 -10.77
N VAL A 31 8.11 -0.03 -9.86
CA VAL A 31 7.73 -1.35 -9.34
C VAL A 31 6.82 -2.06 -10.34
N PRO A 32 7.13 -3.32 -10.74
CA PRO A 32 6.24 -4.12 -11.57
C PRO A 32 5.06 -4.68 -10.75
N TRP A 33 4.12 -3.81 -10.35
CA TRP A 33 3.02 -4.16 -9.44
C TRP A 33 2.23 -5.39 -9.85
N LYS A 34 2.00 -5.58 -11.15
CA LYS A 34 1.28 -6.73 -11.68
C LYS A 34 2.01 -8.04 -11.39
N LEU A 35 3.32 -8.08 -11.60
CA LEU A 35 4.13 -9.26 -11.30
C LEU A 35 4.05 -9.63 -9.82
N PHE A 36 4.20 -8.65 -8.93
CA PHE A 36 4.06 -8.88 -7.49
C PHE A 36 2.65 -9.31 -7.08
N ALA A 37 1.62 -8.72 -7.70
CA ALA A 37 0.25 -9.13 -7.47
C ALA A 37 0.01 -10.57 -7.91
N ASP A 38 0.47 -10.96 -9.11
CA ASP A 38 0.30 -12.30 -9.66
C ASP A 38 1.01 -13.36 -8.80
N LEU A 39 2.15 -13.03 -8.17
CA LEU A 39 2.83 -13.92 -7.22
C LEU A 39 2.06 -14.11 -5.91
N VAL A 40 1.38 -13.08 -5.41
CA VAL A 40 0.71 -13.12 -4.10
C VAL A 40 -0.76 -13.55 -4.20
N ASP A 41 -1.43 -13.27 -5.33
CA ASP A 41 -2.86 -13.54 -5.55
C ASP A 41 -3.29 -14.99 -5.22
N PRO A 42 -2.53 -16.04 -5.57
CA PRO A 42 -2.90 -17.43 -5.24
C PRO A 42 -3.04 -17.70 -3.74
N HIS A 43 -2.32 -16.93 -2.92
CA HIS A 43 -2.27 -17.08 -1.46
C HIS A 43 -3.17 -16.07 -0.72
N TYR A 44 -3.66 -15.05 -1.42
CA TYR A 44 -4.39 -13.96 -0.79
C TYR A 44 -5.81 -14.37 -0.37
N PRO A 45 -6.31 -13.95 0.81
CA PRO A 45 -7.64 -14.30 1.27
C PRO A 45 -8.72 -13.85 0.28
N LYS A 46 -9.67 -14.75 -0.01
CA LYS A 46 -10.83 -14.43 -0.87
C LYS A 46 -11.99 -13.88 -0.02
N PRO A 47 -12.83 -13.00 -0.58
CA PRO A 47 -14.00 -12.48 0.13
C PRO A 47 -14.92 -13.62 0.59
N GLY A 48 -15.30 -13.60 1.87
CA GLY A 48 -16.23 -14.54 2.49
C GLY A 48 -17.35 -13.83 3.26
N ILE A 49 -17.91 -14.49 4.27
CA ILE A 49 -19.04 -13.96 5.08
C ILE A 49 -18.60 -12.86 6.07
N GLY A 50 -17.29 -12.63 6.25
CA GLY A 50 -16.73 -11.63 7.16
C GLY A 50 -16.40 -10.27 6.52
N ARG A 51 -15.63 -9.45 7.26
CA ARG A 51 -15.06 -8.22 6.71
C ARG A 51 -14.22 -8.58 5.48
N PRO A 52 -14.48 -7.97 4.31
CA PRO A 52 -13.68 -8.26 3.12
C PRO A 52 -12.23 -7.86 3.38
N PRO A 53 -11.26 -8.65 2.89
CA PRO A 53 -9.86 -8.25 2.94
C PRO A 53 -9.66 -6.96 2.16
N TYR A 54 -8.62 -6.22 2.51
CA TYR A 54 -8.22 -5.06 1.72
C TYR A 54 -7.82 -5.50 0.29
N PRO A 55 -7.90 -4.63 -0.72
CA PRO A 55 -7.38 -4.95 -2.03
C PRO A 55 -5.90 -5.34 -1.94
N LEU A 56 -5.50 -6.43 -2.62
CA LEU A 56 -4.12 -6.92 -2.63
C LEU A 56 -3.12 -5.81 -3.01
N GLU A 57 -3.46 -5.04 -4.05
CA GLU A 57 -2.67 -3.90 -4.51
C GLU A 57 -2.45 -2.81 -3.45
N THR A 58 -3.40 -2.63 -2.52
CA THR A 58 -3.27 -1.70 -1.39
C THR A 58 -2.27 -2.25 -0.39
N MET A 59 -2.41 -3.52 -0.01
CA MET A 59 -1.51 -4.16 0.96
C MET A 59 -0.07 -4.27 0.44
N LEU A 60 0.12 -4.58 -0.86
CA LEU A 60 1.43 -4.53 -1.50
C LEU A 60 2.07 -3.16 -1.39
N ARG A 61 1.35 -2.08 -1.72
CA ARG A 61 1.90 -0.72 -1.63
C ARG A 61 2.26 -0.34 -0.20
N ILE A 62 1.47 -0.77 0.79
CA ILE A 62 1.79 -0.58 2.21
C ILE A 62 3.08 -1.31 2.58
N TYR A 63 3.22 -2.58 2.19
CA TYR A 63 4.42 -3.35 2.44
C TYR A 63 5.67 -2.73 1.81
N PHE A 64 5.59 -2.29 0.55
CA PHE A 64 6.70 -1.58 -0.10
C PHE A 64 7.06 -0.26 0.59
N MET A 65 6.07 0.49 1.09
CA MET A 65 6.33 1.68 1.91
C MET A 65 7.05 1.33 3.22
N GLN A 66 6.69 0.22 3.87
CA GLN A 66 7.44 -0.27 5.04
C GLN A 66 8.90 -0.51 4.70
N LEU A 67 9.19 -1.13 3.55
CA LEU A 67 10.56 -1.38 3.09
C LEU A 67 11.32 -0.09 2.76
N TRP A 68 10.71 0.85 2.03
CA TRP A 68 11.41 2.07 1.59
C TRP A 68 11.68 3.08 2.70
N PHE A 69 10.82 3.10 3.72
CA PHE A 69 10.90 4.05 4.82
C PHE A 69 11.29 3.39 6.15
N SER A 70 11.63 2.09 6.13
CA SER A 70 12.01 1.29 7.30
C SER A 70 10.98 1.38 8.44
N LEU A 71 9.70 1.27 8.10
CA LEU A 71 8.59 1.39 9.06
C LEU A 71 8.18 0.03 9.61
N SER A 72 7.98 -0.05 10.93
CA SER A 72 7.30 -1.17 11.57
C SER A 72 5.80 -1.18 11.25
N ASP A 73 5.06 -2.22 11.63
CA ASP A 73 3.59 -2.25 11.47
C ASP A 73 2.89 -1.10 12.18
N PRO A 74 3.15 -0.80 13.47
CA PRO A 74 2.48 0.32 14.13
C PRO A 74 2.86 1.65 13.50
N ALA A 75 4.14 1.85 13.15
CA ALA A 75 4.60 3.09 12.52
C ALA A 75 3.98 3.29 11.12
N MET A 76 3.70 2.20 10.39
CA MET A 76 3.03 2.26 9.10
C MET A 76 1.55 2.62 9.26
N GLU A 77 0.85 2.04 10.23
CA GLU A 77 -0.52 2.43 10.58
C GLU A 77 -0.60 3.93 10.90
N GLU A 78 0.23 4.41 11.83
CA GLU A 78 0.29 5.84 12.21
C GLU A 78 0.58 6.73 10.99
N THR A 79 1.54 6.34 10.16
CA THR A 79 1.89 7.09 8.94
C THR A 79 0.73 7.16 7.96
N LEU A 80 -0.11 6.12 7.86
CA LEU A 80 -1.31 6.14 7.03
C LEU A 80 -2.42 7.03 7.62
N TYR A 81 -2.48 7.23 8.95
CA TYR A 81 -3.39 8.22 9.52
C TYR A 81 -2.94 9.65 9.21
N ASP A 82 -1.64 9.93 9.35
CA ASP A 82 -1.10 11.29 9.31
C ASP A 82 -0.82 11.81 7.90
N SER A 83 -0.37 10.93 6.99
CA SER A 83 0.20 11.34 5.71
C SER A 83 -0.75 11.03 4.54
N PHE A 84 -1.51 12.02 4.11
CA PHE A 84 -2.39 11.91 2.93
C PHE A 84 -1.66 11.39 1.68
N SER A 85 -0.41 11.79 1.44
CA SER A 85 0.37 11.29 0.30
C SER A 85 0.60 9.78 0.33
N MET A 86 0.77 9.21 1.53
CA MET A 86 0.98 7.77 1.73
C MET A 86 -0.35 7.03 1.56
N ARG A 87 -1.45 7.59 2.08
CA ARG A 87 -2.80 7.05 1.82
C ARG A 87 -3.15 7.03 0.35
N GLN A 88 -2.89 8.13 -0.36
CA GLN A 88 -3.11 8.23 -1.80
C GLN A 88 -2.32 7.18 -2.56
N PHE A 89 -1.04 7.02 -2.21
CA PHE A 89 -0.21 5.98 -2.79
C PHE A 89 -0.79 4.58 -2.51
N ALA A 90 -1.22 4.28 -1.28
CA ALA A 90 -1.89 3.02 -0.94
C ALA A 90 -3.30 2.84 -1.54
N LYS A 91 -3.80 3.80 -2.34
CA LYS A 91 -5.17 3.83 -2.89
C LYS A 91 -6.27 3.87 -1.81
N LEU A 92 -6.00 4.56 -0.69
CA LEU A 92 -6.92 4.76 0.45
C LEU A 92 -7.25 6.25 0.71
N PRO A 93 -7.69 7.03 -0.31
CA PRO A 93 -7.86 8.48 -0.20
C PRO A 93 -8.88 8.93 0.87
N GLY A 94 -9.91 8.12 1.11
CA GLY A 94 -10.95 8.35 2.14
C GLY A 94 -11.47 7.05 2.76
N GLY A 95 -10.75 5.94 2.57
CA GLY A 95 -11.13 4.63 3.10
C GLY A 95 -10.58 4.35 4.50
N ARG A 96 -11.04 3.27 5.14
CA ARG A 96 -10.47 2.77 6.40
C ARG A 96 -9.00 2.43 6.21
N VAL A 97 -8.19 2.68 7.23
CA VAL A 97 -6.77 2.32 7.29
C VAL A 97 -6.65 0.89 7.84
N PRO A 98 -5.79 0.03 7.26
CA PRO A 98 -5.42 -1.25 7.87
C PRO A 98 -4.73 -0.99 9.23
N ASP A 99 -5.20 -1.66 10.26
CA ASP A 99 -4.53 -1.64 11.57
C ASP A 99 -3.20 -2.42 11.51
N GLU A 100 -2.35 -2.22 12.52
CA GLU A 100 -1.08 -2.91 12.71
C GLU A 100 -1.20 -4.42 12.48
N THR A 101 -2.23 -5.04 13.06
CA THR A 101 -2.43 -6.49 12.97
C THR A 101 -2.76 -6.95 11.55
N THR A 102 -3.46 -6.13 10.76
CA THR A 102 -3.77 -6.40 9.37
C THR A 102 -2.49 -6.35 8.52
N ILE A 103 -1.62 -5.37 8.79
CA ILE A 103 -0.33 -5.23 8.10
C ILE A 103 0.61 -6.39 8.47
N LEU A 104 0.68 -6.75 9.75
CA LEU A 104 1.43 -7.89 10.26
C LEU A 104 1.01 -9.21 9.59
N ASN A 105 -0.30 -9.48 9.53
CA ASN A 105 -0.83 -10.70 8.90
C ASN A 105 -0.47 -10.77 7.42
N PHE A 106 -0.43 -9.64 6.72
CA PHE A 106 0.01 -9.61 5.34
C PHE A 106 1.50 -9.93 5.22
N ARG A 107 2.36 -9.40 6.10
CA ARG A 107 3.78 -9.76 6.12
C ARG A 107 3.99 -11.26 6.35
N HIS A 108 3.32 -11.82 7.36
CA HIS A 108 3.41 -13.26 7.64
C HIS A 108 2.96 -14.10 6.43
N LEU A 109 1.94 -13.66 5.68
CA LEU A 109 1.55 -14.32 4.44
C LEU A 109 2.68 -14.31 3.41
N LEU A 110 3.35 -13.17 3.21
CA LEU A 110 4.48 -13.08 2.27
C LEU A 110 5.67 -13.96 2.70
N GLU A 111 5.97 -13.99 3.99
CA GLU A 111 7.05 -14.80 4.58
C GLU A 111 6.74 -16.30 4.47
N GLN A 112 5.52 -16.71 4.84
CA GLN A 112 5.09 -18.11 4.79
C GLN A 112 5.20 -18.71 3.38
N HIS A 113 5.03 -17.88 2.34
CA HIS A 113 5.10 -18.30 0.95
C HIS A 113 6.41 -17.92 0.25
N ASN A 114 7.42 -17.44 0.98
CA ASN A 114 8.72 -17.01 0.45
C ASN A 114 8.59 -16.07 -0.76
N ILE A 115 7.63 -15.15 -0.72
CA ILE A 115 7.34 -14.24 -1.85
C ILE A 115 8.54 -13.36 -2.18
N ALA A 116 9.35 -13.00 -1.17
CA ALA A 116 10.55 -12.20 -1.37
C ALA A 116 11.57 -12.90 -2.27
N ASP A 117 11.81 -14.19 -2.06
CA ASP A 117 12.75 -14.97 -2.87
C ASP A 117 12.23 -15.15 -4.29
N GLN A 118 10.94 -15.49 -4.45
CA GLN A 118 10.30 -15.59 -5.77
C GLN A 118 10.33 -14.27 -6.54
N ALA A 119 10.16 -13.15 -5.85
CA ALA A 119 10.24 -11.83 -6.47
C ALA A 119 11.66 -11.48 -6.91
N LEU A 120 12.69 -11.89 -6.16
CA LEU A 120 14.09 -11.66 -6.53
C LEU A 120 14.47 -12.46 -7.77
N GLU A 121 13.93 -13.66 -7.94
CA GLU A 121 14.15 -14.48 -9.14
C GLU A 121 13.40 -13.96 -10.38
N ALA A 122 12.31 -13.22 -10.17
CA ALA A 122 11.40 -12.79 -11.24
C ALA A 122 11.73 -11.40 -11.85
N VAL A 123 12.68 -10.65 -11.28
CA VAL A 123 13.09 -9.29 -11.71
C VAL A 123 14.49 -9.31 -12.31
#